data_AF-A0AAE6TBL6-F1
#
_entry.id   AF-A0AAE6TBL6-F1
#
_cell.length_a   1.000
_cell.length_b   1.000
_cell.length_c   1.000
_cell.angle_alpha   90.00
_cell.angle_beta   90.00
_cell.angle_gamma   90.00
#
_symmetry.space_group_name_H-M   'P 1'
#
loop_
_entity.id
_entity.type
_entity.pdbx_description
1 polymer ?
#
loop_
_entity_poly.entity_id
_entity_poly.type
_entity_poly.pdbx_seq_one_letter_code
_entity_poly.pdbx_strand_id
1 'polypeptide(L)'
;MKELQFYFPRPGKWDEFTLTAVFPDMAGFVQNQRYRHRELTPEQLQAFSEVVSALTVLSDEWKAVQAWARLDMCMTGTSTEGSEGMVKTVEAVTLTVEAVNGRGARKLFTNANYPEFTIPEAGAVAFFKHFTDSRQ
;
A
#
# COMPACT_ATOMS: atom_id res chain seq x y z
N MET A 1 -16.20 -0.45 -2.35
CA MET A 1 -14.85 0.12 -2.15
C MET A 1 -13.99 -0.94 -1.50
N LYS A 2 -12.75 -1.13 -1.97
CA LYS A 2 -11.76 -2.08 -1.40
C LYS A 2 -10.58 -1.28 -0.88
N GLU A 3 -10.08 -1.62 0.29
CA GLU A 3 -8.96 -0.91 0.93
C GLU A 3 -8.19 -1.85 1.86
N LEU A 4 -6.88 -1.67 1.92
CA LEU A 4 -6.05 -2.26 2.97
C LEU A 4 -5.55 -1.16 3.90
N GLN A 5 -5.68 -1.37 5.20
CA GLN A 5 -5.24 -0.44 6.22
C GLN A 5 -4.13 -1.06 7.05
N PHE A 6 -2.98 -0.41 7.08
CA PHE A 6 -1.85 -0.80 7.89
C PHE A 6 -1.73 0.14 9.08
N TYR A 7 -1.58 -0.42 10.27
CA TYR A 7 -1.29 0.33 11.48
C TYR A 7 0.04 -0.14 12.09
N PHE A 8 0.90 0.83 12.37
CA PHE A 8 2.24 0.63 12.93
C PHE A 8 2.29 1.19 14.36
N PRO A 9 2.03 0.37 15.41
CA PRO A 9 2.08 0.82 16.80
C PRO A 9 3.44 1.39 17.20
N ARG A 10 4.52 0.93 16.57
CA ARG A 10 5.87 1.45 16.73
C ARG A 10 6.38 1.91 15.36
N PRO A 11 6.33 3.22 15.05
CA PRO A 11 6.79 3.73 13.77
C PRO A 11 8.22 3.28 13.45
N GLY A 12 8.43 2.73 12.26
CA GLY A 12 9.73 2.16 11.83
C GLY A 12 10.02 0.72 12.30
N LYS A 13 9.13 0.09 13.08
CA LYS A 13 9.17 -1.35 13.38
C LYS A 13 8.15 -2.08 12.49
N TRP A 14 8.61 -2.45 11.30
CA TRP A 14 7.74 -3.00 10.24
C TRP A 14 7.29 -4.44 10.49
N ASP A 15 7.94 -5.16 11.39
CA ASP A 15 7.55 -6.48 11.87
C ASP A 15 6.41 -6.42 12.91
N GLU A 16 6.15 -5.23 13.48
CA GLU A 16 5.07 -4.96 14.40
C GLU A 16 3.97 -4.14 13.71
N PHE A 17 3.06 -4.81 12.99
CA PHE A 17 1.93 -4.14 12.36
C PHE A 17 0.61 -4.91 12.50
N THR A 18 -0.47 -4.19 12.24
CA THR A 18 -1.76 -4.81 11.93
C THR A 18 -2.22 -4.40 10.54
N LEU A 19 -2.61 -5.39 9.73
CA LEU A 19 -3.35 -5.22 8.49
C LEU A 19 -4.85 -5.39 8.75
N THR A 20 -5.66 -4.46 8.26
CA THR A 20 -7.11 -4.61 8.18
C THR A 20 -7.53 -4.52 6.72
N ALA A 21 -8.15 -5.58 6.21
CA ALA A 21 -8.75 -5.61 4.89
C ALA A 21 -10.21 -5.18 4.97
N VAL A 22 -10.59 -4.22 4.15
CA VAL A 22 -11.95 -3.69 4.05
C VAL A 22 -12.45 -3.93 2.63
N PHE A 23 -13.51 -4.73 2.49
CA PHE A 23 -14.05 -5.13 1.18
C PHE A 23 -15.53 -5.53 1.29
N PRO A 24 -16.34 -5.38 0.22
CA PRO A 24 -17.71 -5.88 0.21
C PRO A 24 -17.73 -7.41 0.01
N ASP A 25 -18.60 -8.12 0.71
CA ASP A 25 -18.92 -9.51 0.37
C ASP A 25 -19.79 -9.61 -0.89
N MET A 26 -20.16 -10.85 -1.27
CA MET A 26 -20.99 -11.13 -2.44
C MET A 26 -22.40 -10.53 -2.36
N ALA A 27 -22.90 -10.26 -1.15
CA ALA A 27 -24.18 -9.59 -0.93
C ALA A 27 -24.04 -8.04 -0.85
N GLY A 28 -22.82 -7.53 -0.95
CA GLY A 28 -22.51 -6.11 -0.93
C GLY A 28 -22.30 -5.52 0.48
N PHE A 29 -22.32 -6.32 1.54
CA PHE A 29 -22.04 -5.84 2.90
C PHE A 29 -20.54 -5.67 3.11
N VAL A 30 -20.15 -4.56 3.74
CA VAL A 30 -18.73 -4.28 4.02
C VAL A 30 -18.23 -5.21 5.12
N GLN A 31 -17.25 -6.04 4.77
CA GLN A 31 -16.50 -6.90 5.67
C GLN A 31 -15.20 -6.23 6.12
N ASN A 32 -14.79 -6.55 7.34
CA ASN A 32 -13.53 -6.12 7.93
C ASN A 32 -12.79 -7.33 8.48
N GLN A 33 -11.64 -7.66 7.90
CA GLN A 33 -10.79 -8.77 8.36
C GLN A 33 -9.45 -8.25 8.84
N ARG A 34 -9.02 -8.69 10.02
CA ARG A 34 -7.81 -8.19 10.68
C ARG A 34 -6.75 -9.28 10.77
N TYR A 35 -5.52 -8.93 10.41
CA TYR A 35 -4.36 -9.80 10.35
C TYR A 35 -3.17 -9.16 11.06
N ARG A 36 -2.40 -9.94 11.80
CA ARG A 36 -1.13 -9.58 12.42
C ARG A 36 0.02 -10.14 11.58
N HIS A 37 1.21 -9.55 11.70
CA HIS A 37 2.43 -10.02 11.01
C HIS A 37 2.60 -11.55 11.02
N ARG A 38 2.44 -12.19 12.18
CA ARG A 38 2.59 -13.66 12.36
C ARG A 38 1.54 -14.53 11.64
N GLU A 39 0.46 -13.93 11.15
CA GLU A 39 -0.64 -14.61 10.47
C GLU A 39 -0.45 -14.58 8.95
N LEU A 40 0.55 -13.86 8.45
CA LEU A 40 0.90 -13.80 7.03
C LEU A 40 1.88 -14.91 6.66
N THR A 41 1.74 -15.44 5.44
CA THR A 41 2.70 -16.39 4.86
C THR A 41 4.01 -15.69 4.46
N PRO A 42 5.12 -16.42 4.28
CA PRO A 42 6.38 -15.84 3.80
C PRO A 42 6.23 -15.06 2.48
N GLU A 43 5.42 -15.55 1.55
CA GLU A 43 5.17 -14.89 0.27
C GLU A 43 4.38 -13.58 0.45
N GLN A 44 3.41 -13.57 1.38
CA GLN A 44 2.67 -12.35 1.72
C GLN A 44 3.56 -11.33 2.41
N LEU A 45 4.46 -11.76 3.30
CA LEU A 45 5.44 -10.88 3.94
C LEU A 45 6.43 -10.30 2.91
N GLN A 46 6.83 -11.09 1.91
CA GLN A 46 7.66 -10.61 0.81
C GLN A 46 6.95 -9.57 -0.06
N ALA A 47 5.66 -9.75 -0.35
CA ALA A 47 4.91 -8.72 -1.08
C ALA A 47 4.64 -7.48 -0.22
N PHE A 48 4.46 -7.66 1.09
CA PHE A 48 4.37 -6.55 2.04
C PHE A 48 5.68 -5.75 2.13
N SER A 49 6.84 -6.37 1.92
CA SER A 49 8.11 -5.63 1.93
C SER A 49 8.18 -4.56 0.85
N GLU A 50 7.51 -4.74 -0.30
CA GLU A 50 7.42 -3.70 -1.33
C GLU A 50 6.64 -2.47 -0.84
N VAL A 51 5.55 -2.70 -0.09
CA VAL A 51 4.81 -1.62 0.59
C VAL A 51 5.72 -0.92 1.60
N VAL A 52 6.50 -1.68 2.38
CA VAL A 52 7.46 -1.11 3.34
C VAL A 52 8.52 -0.28 2.61
N SER A 53 9.07 -0.75 1.49
CA SER A 53 10.04 -0.01 0.68
C SER A 53 9.48 1.36 0.28
N ALA A 54 8.24 1.41 -0.21
CA ALA A 54 7.58 2.69 -0.52
C ALA A 54 7.42 3.59 0.72
N LEU A 55 7.04 3.04 1.88
CA LEU A 55 6.91 3.81 3.12
C LEU A 55 8.26 4.35 3.64
N THR A 56 9.37 3.67 3.35
CA THR A 56 10.72 4.11 3.78
C THR A 56 11.29 5.26 2.95
N VAL A 57 10.65 5.63 1.85
CA VAL A 57 11.02 6.82 1.05
C VAL A 57 10.75 8.13 1.82
N LEU A 58 9.85 8.09 2.82
CA LEU A 58 9.70 9.21 3.73
C LEU A 58 11.06 9.57 4.35
N SER A 59 11.42 10.87 4.32
CA SER A 59 12.68 11.37 4.89
C SER A 59 12.90 10.84 6.31
N ASP A 60 14.14 10.75 6.78
CA ASP A 60 14.47 10.24 8.12
C ASP A 60 13.66 10.87 9.26
N GLU A 61 13.18 12.09 9.08
CA GLU A 61 12.33 12.82 10.03
C GLU A 61 10.91 12.26 10.20
N TRP A 62 10.33 11.61 9.20
CA TRP A 62 8.93 11.17 9.18
C TRP A 62 8.83 9.64 9.16
N LYS A 63 8.04 9.07 10.06
CA LYS A 63 7.81 7.63 10.15
C LYS A 63 6.32 7.32 10.06
N ALA A 64 5.94 6.38 9.19
CA ALA A 64 4.55 5.99 9.01
C ALA A 64 3.96 5.42 10.31
N VAL A 65 2.75 5.85 10.65
CA VAL A 65 1.93 5.31 11.76
C VAL A 65 0.69 4.61 11.23
N GLN A 66 0.15 5.10 10.11
CA GLN A 66 -1.00 4.50 9.44
C GLN A 66 -0.83 4.66 7.93
N ALA A 67 -1.18 3.62 7.17
CA ALA A 67 -1.22 3.68 5.72
C ALA A 67 -2.51 3.05 5.20
N TRP A 68 -3.08 3.65 4.17
CA TRP A 68 -4.23 3.15 3.43
C TRP A 68 -3.79 2.87 2.01
N ALA A 69 -3.95 1.64 1.57
CA ALA A 69 -3.68 1.19 0.23
C ALA A 69 -4.99 0.99 -0.54
N ARG A 70 -5.05 1.47 -1.78
CA ARG A 70 -6.17 1.30 -2.71
C ARG A 70 -5.64 0.83 -4.05
N LEU A 71 -6.50 0.20 -4.84
CA LEU A 71 -6.15 -0.22 -6.20
C LEU A 71 -6.70 0.80 -7.19
N ASP A 72 -5.81 1.41 -7.97
CA ASP A 72 -6.14 2.40 -9.00
C ASP A 72 -5.56 1.97 -10.35
N MET A 73 -6.08 2.58 -11.42
CA MET A 73 -5.52 2.46 -12.77
C MET A 73 -4.55 3.61 -13.00
N CYS A 74 -3.27 3.30 -13.24
CA CYS A 74 -2.23 4.27 -13.51
C CYS A 74 -1.69 4.14 -14.94
N MET A 75 -1.38 5.29 -15.55
CA MET A 75 -0.69 5.31 -16.84
C MET A 75 0.81 5.19 -16.60
N THR A 76 1.42 4.20 -17.23
CA THR A 76 2.87 4.03 -17.28
C THR A 76 3.32 4.19 -18.72
N GLY A 77 4.42 4.93 -18.93
CA GLY A 77 5.00 5.13 -20.25
C GLY A 77 6.47 4.71 -20.23
N THR A 78 6.90 3.96 -21.24
CA THR A 78 8.31 3.79 -21.53
C THR A 78 8.67 4.78 -22.63
N SER A 79 9.07 5.99 -22.26
CA SER A 79 9.68 6.91 -23.22
C SER A 79 11.19 6.64 -23.24
N THR A 80 11.63 5.82 -24.21
CA THR A 80 13.03 5.78 -24.61
C THR A 80 13.23 6.83 -25.70
N GLU A 81 14.29 7.63 -25.63
CA GLU A 81 14.59 8.65 -26.64
C GLU A 81 14.53 8.03 -28.06
N GLY A 82 13.63 8.57 -28.91
CA GLY A 82 13.43 8.12 -30.29
C GLY A 82 12.30 7.10 -30.53
N SER A 83 11.59 6.64 -29.49
CA SER A 83 10.37 5.82 -29.61
C SER A 83 9.13 6.66 -29.29
N GLU A 84 8.07 6.56 -30.09
CA GLU A 84 6.73 6.90 -29.61
C GLU A 84 6.46 5.96 -28.41
N GLY A 85 6.50 6.51 -27.20
CA GLY A 85 6.36 5.72 -25.98
C GLY A 85 4.97 5.09 -25.94
N MET A 86 4.91 3.76 -25.80
CA MET A 86 3.64 3.08 -25.62
C MET A 86 3.11 3.38 -24.21
N VAL A 87 2.05 4.17 -24.11
CA VAL A 87 1.34 4.40 -22.84
C VAL A 87 0.51 3.15 -22.54
N LYS A 88 0.77 2.52 -21.40
CA LYS A 88 0.01 1.38 -20.89
C LYS A 88 -0.71 1.77 -19.60
N THR A 89 -2.00 1.51 -19.55
CA THR A 89 -2.76 1.55 -18.30
C THR A 89 -2.53 0.25 -17.55
N VAL A 90 -2.00 0.34 -16.33
CA VAL A 90 -1.75 -0.79 -15.44
C VAL A 90 -2.46 -0.57 -14.11
N GLU A 91 -2.83 -1.65 -13.45
CA GLU A 91 -3.26 -1.59 -12.05
C GLU A 91 -2.05 -1.27 -11.16
N ALA A 92 -2.23 -0.38 -10.21
CA ALA A 92 -1.23 -0.03 -9.22
C ALA A 92 -1.87 0.15 -7.84
N VAL A 93 -1.10 -0.16 -6.80
CA VAL A 93 -1.49 0.15 -5.43
C VAL A 93 -1.09 1.60 -5.12
N THR A 94 -2.05 2.42 -4.71
CA THR A 94 -1.81 3.80 -4.28
C THR A 94 -1.88 3.89 -2.76
N LEU A 95 -0.91 4.60 -2.17
CA LEU A 95 -0.82 4.80 -0.73
C LEU A 95 -1.23 6.22 -0.33
N THR A 96 -2.05 6.29 0.71
CA THR A 96 -2.17 7.46 1.59
C THR A 96 -1.49 7.10 2.91
N VAL A 97 -0.58 7.94 3.39
CA VAL A 97 0.24 7.63 4.56
C VAL A 97 0.13 8.74 5.57
N GLU A 98 -0.31 8.41 6.78
CA GLU A 98 -0.13 9.27 7.93
C GLU A 98 1.20 8.93 8.61
N ALA A 99 2.02 9.95 8.82
CA ALA A 99 3.32 9.82 9.46
C ALA A 99 3.46 10.78 10.65
N VAL A 100 4.35 10.41 11.56
CA VAL A 100 4.72 11.20 12.73
C VAL A 100 6.20 11.55 12.68
N ASN A 101 6.57 12.72 13.21
CA ASN A 101 7.97 13.09 13.38
C ASN A 101 8.44 12.94 14.83
N GLY A 102 9.74 13.10 15.07
CA GLY A 102 10.34 13.00 16.41
C GLY A 102 9.82 14.01 17.45
N ARG A 103 9.07 15.03 17.01
CA ARG A 103 8.44 16.03 17.89
C ARG A 103 6.95 15.74 18.14
N GLY A 104 6.41 14.65 17.61
CA GLY A 104 5.01 14.27 17.74
C GLY A 104 4.05 14.98 16.76
N ALA A 105 4.55 15.76 15.80
CA ALA A 105 3.69 16.32 14.76
C ALA A 105 3.23 15.20 13.82
N ARG A 106 1.98 15.30 13.33
CA ARG A 106 1.39 14.34 12.37
C ARG A 106 1.15 15.02 11.03
N LYS A 107 1.38 14.30 9.94
CA LYS A 107 1.12 14.78 8.58
C LYS A 107 0.64 13.63 7.68
N LEU A 108 -0.26 13.95 6.77
CA LEU A 108 -0.69 13.06 5.68
C LEU A 108 0.16 13.32 4.44
N PHE A 109 0.57 12.22 3.81
CA PHE A 109 1.31 12.19 2.56
C PHE A 109 0.57 11.31 1.56
N THR A 110 0.57 11.72 0.30
CA THR A 110 -0.04 10.98 -0.81
C THR A 110 0.94 10.86 -1.96
N ASN A 111 0.55 10.18 -3.04
CA ASN A 111 1.31 10.12 -4.28
C ASN A 111 1.56 11.51 -4.93
N ALA A 112 0.81 12.55 -4.56
CA ALA A 112 1.10 13.92 -4.96
C ALA A 112 2.33 14.50 -4.25
N ASN A 113 2.68 13.98 -3.07
CA ASN A 113 3.90 14.33 -2.34
C ASN A 113 5.07 13.41 -2.71
N TYR A 114 4.80 12.11 -2.86
CA TYR A 114 5.77 11.05 -3.10
C TYR A 114 5.27 10.13 -4.22
N PRO A 115 5.71 10.29 -5.48
CA PRO A 115 5.30 9.43 -6.58
C PRO A 115 5.46 7.93 -6.31
N GLU A 116 6.43 7.55 -5.47
CA GLU A 116 6.73 6.19 -4.99
C GLU A 116 5.57 5.56 -4.20
N PHE A 117 4.59 6.35 -3.78
CA PHE A 117 3.34 5.84 -3.20
C PHE A 117 2.37 5.29 -4.25
N THR A 118 2.77 5.25 -5.52
CA THR A 118 2.13 4.48 -6.58
C THR A 118 3.02 3.28 -6.89
N ILE A 119 2.54 2.07 -6.55
CA ILE A 119 3.29 0.82 -6.59
C ILE A 119 2.69 -0.07 -7.69
N PRO A 120 3.21 -0.01 -8.94
CA PRO A 120 2.70 -0.80 -10.07
C PRO A 120 3.17 -2.26 -10.05
N GLU A 121 3.99 -2.67 -9.09
CA GLU A 121 4.57 -4.00 -8.98
C GLU A 121 3.47 -5.06 -8.85
N ALA A 122 3.54 -6.08 -9.70
CA ALA A 122 2.55 -7.16 -9.72
C ALA A 122 2.40 -7.86 -8.36
N GLY A 123 3.47 -7.94 -7.56
CA GLY A 123 3.44 -8.49 -6.21
C GLY A 123 2.55 -7.69 -5.26
N ALA A 124 2.64 -6.35 -5.29
CA ALA A 124 1.81 -5.47 -4.47
C ALA A 124 0.33 -5.53 -4.89
N VAL A 125 0.05 -5.55 -6.19
CA VAL A 125 -1.31 -5.73 -6.73
C VAL A 125 -1.89 -7.09 -6.34
N ALA A 126 -1.10 -8.16 -6.46
CA ALA A 126 -1.52 -9.50 -6.06
C ALA A 126 -1.78 -9.61 -4.56
N PHE A 127 -0.94 -8.99 -3.73
CA PHE A 127 -1.14 -8.88 -2.28
C PHE A 127 -2.44 -8.14 -1.96
N PHE A 128 -2.67 -6.98 -2.57
CA PHE A 128 -3.91 -6.22 -2.38
C PHE A 128 -5.15 -7.05 -2.70
N LYS A 129 -5.16 -7.68 -3.89
CA LYS A 129 -6.26 -8.54 -4.35
C LYS A 129 -6.45 -9.75 -3.44
N HIS A 130 -5.36 -10.35 -2.95
CA HIS A 130 -5.45 -11.51 -2.06
C HIS A 130 -6.32 -11.25 -0.82
N PHE A 131 -6.20 -10.07 -0.22
CA PHE A 131 -6.92 -9.71 1.01
C PHE A 131 -8.27 -9.05 0.77
N THR A 132 -8.51 -8.48 -0.41
CA THR A 132 -9.71 -7.65 -0.67
C THR A 132 -10.66 -8.24 -1.69
N ASP A 133 -10.24 -9.25 -2.46
CA ASP A 133 -11.15 -10.02 -3.29
C ASP A 133 -11.91 -10.99 -2.38
N SER A 134 -13.23 -10.87 -2.40
CA SER A 134 -14.14 -11.75 -1.67
C SER A 134 -13.90 -13.18 -2.16
N ARG A 135 -13.13 -13.95 -1.38
CA ARG A 135 -12.97 -15.38 -1.60
C ARG A 135 -14.00 -16.08 -0.73
N GLN A 136 -15.04 -16.55 -1.43
CA GLN A 136 -16.21 -17.30 -0.95
C GLN A 136 -17.31 -16.45 -0.30
#